data_AF-A0A937Y4N0-F1
#
_entry.id   AF-A0A937Y4N0-F1
#
_cell.length_a   1.000
_cell.length_b   1.000
_cell.length_c   1.000
_cell.angle_alpha   90.00
_cell.angle_beta   90.00
_cell.angle_gamma   90.00
#
_symmetry.space_group_name_H-M   'P 1'
#
loop_
_entity.id
_entity.type
_entity.pdbx_description
1 polymer ?
#
loop_
_entity_poly.entity_id
_entity_poly.type
_entity_poly.pdbx_seq_one_letter_code
_entity_poly.pdbx_strand_id
1 'polypeptide(L)' 'SGMSCSHCAAAVTRSIQSLDHAAQVKVDLAQNRVEVETRLERAKVAEAITEAGYPVTASRG' A
#
# COMPACT_ATOMS: atom_id res chain seq x y z
N SER A 1 -20.48 6.90 9.31
CA SER A 1 -19.77 7.58 8.21
C SER A 1 -18.60 6.72 7.77
N GLY A 2 -18.65 6.24 6.54
CA GLY A 2 -17.83 5.14 6.04
C GLY A 2 -16.37 5.51 5.83
N MET A 3 -15.46 4.67 6.33
CA MET A 3 -14.05 4.70 5.99
C MET A 3 -13.91 4.33 4.51
N SER A 4 -13.72 5.33 3.66
CA SER A 4 -13.46 5.20 2.23
C SER A 4 -12.10 4.53 1.97
N CYS A 5 -11.99 3.23 2.24
CA CYS A 5 -10.77 2.43 2.01
C CYS A 5 -10.26 2.54 0.56
N SER A 6 -11.14 2.81 -0.42
CA SER A 6 -10.71 3.03 -1.81
C SER A 6 -9.88 4.29 -1.99
N HIS A 7 -10.15 5.36 -1.23
CA HIS A 7 -9.35 6.60 -1.30
C HIS A 7 -7.99 6.43 -0.64
N CYS A 8 -7.98 5.65 0.45
CA CYS A 8 -6.76 5.30 1.18
C CYS A 8 -5.78 4.53 0.31
N ALA A 9 -6.24 3.47 -0.34
CA ALA A 9 -5.40 2.66 -1.20
C ALA A 9 -4.91 3.41 -2.43
N ALA A 10 -5.75 4.28 -3.02
CA ALA A 10 -5.33 5.12 -4.14
C ALA A 10 -4.23 6.13 -3.74
N ALA A 11 -4.29 6.67 -2.52
CA ALA A 11 -3.25 7.53 -1.98
C ALA A 11 -1.93 6.77 -1.82
N VAL A 12 -1.98 5.59 -1.18
CA VAL A 12 -0.82 4.70 -1.02
C VAL A 12 -0.23 4.29 -2.37
N THR A 13 -1.08 3.91 -3.32
CA THR A 13 -0.67 3.52 -4.68
C THR A 13 0.12 4.62 -5.35
N ARG A 14 -0.37 5.87 -5.28
CA ARG A 14 0.33 7.01 -5.85
C ARG A 14 1.69 7.27 -5.18
N SER A 15 1.76 7.18 -3.86
CA SER A 15 3.04 7.34 -3.14
C SER A 15 4.06 6.28 -3.55
N ILE A 16 3.66 5.01 -3.62
CA ILE A 16 4.55 3.92 -4.04
C ILE A 16 4.91 4.07 -5.53
N GLN A 17 3.95 4.38 -6.40
CA GLN A 17 4.21 4.57 -7.83
C GLN A 17 5.14 5.75 -8.13
N SER A 18 5.16 6.77 -7.25
CA SER A 18 6.11 7.87 -7.35
C SER A 18 7.55 7.44 -7.03
N LEU A 19 7.73 6.35 -6.28
CA LEU A 19 9.05 5.76 -5.97
C LEU A 19 9.41 4.61 -6.94
N ASP A 20 8.41 3.84 -7.37
CA ASP A 20 8.51 2.75 -8.33
C ASP A 20 7.31 2.78 -9.27
N HIS A 21 7.49 3.38 -10.45
CA HIS A 21 6.45 3.45 -11.47
C HIS A 21 5.94 2.06 -11.94
N ALA A 22 6.70 0.98 -11.71
CA ALA A 22 6.27 -0.38 -12.04
C ALA A 22 5.47 -1.04 -10.90
N ALA A 23 5.27 -0.36 -9.77
CA ALA A 23 4.53 -0.89 -8.64
C ALA A 23 3.04 -1.09 -8.97
N GLN A 24 2.56 -2.31 -8.70
CA GLN A 24 1.16 -2.70 -8.82
C GLN A 24 0.57 -2.79 -7.42
N VAL A 25 -0.54 -2.08 -7.18
CA VAL A 25 -1.27 -2.15 -5.91
C VAL A 25 -2.64 -2.75 -6.18
N LYS A 26 -2.94 -3.85 -5.49
CA LYS A 26 -4.21 -4.56 -5.53
C LYS A 26 -4.89 -4.42 -4.17
N VAL A 27 -6.15 -4.00 -4.18
CA VAL A 27 -6.95 -3.86 -2.96
C VAL A 27 -7.99 -4.96 -2.97
N ASP A 28 -7.84 -5.91 -2.07
CA ASP A 28 -8.85 -6.92 -1.82
C ASP A 28 -9.79 -6.40 -0.73
N LEU A 29 -10.91 -5.82 -1.15
CA LEU A 29 -11.95 -5.35 -0.24
C LEU A 29 -12.71 -6.52 0.42
N ALA A 30 -12.74 -7.70 -0.21
CA ALA A 30 -13.40 -8.87 0.35
C ALA A 30 -12.61 -9.42 1.56
N GLN A 31 -11.28 -9.35 1.50
CA GLN A 31 -10.39 -9.74 2.59
C GLN A 31 -9.88 -8.57 3.43
N ASN A 32 -10.28 -7.34 3.09
CA ASN A 32 -9.78 -6.11 3.69
C ASN A 32 -8.23 -6.04 3.68
N ARG A 33 -7.61 -6.49 2.58
CA ARG A 33 -6.16 -6.60 2.40
C ARG A 33 -5.70 -5.70 1.25
N VAL A 34 -4.49 -5.16 1.36
CA VAL A 34 -3.80 -4.47 0.27
C VAL A 34 -2.55 -5.25 -0.08
N GLU A 35 -2.43 -5.66 -1.34
CA GLU A 35 -1.25 -6.27 -1.91
C GLU A 35 -0.50 -5.25 -2.76
N VAL A 36 0.82 -5.19 -2.57
CA VAL A 36 1.71 -4.33 -3.34
C VAL A 36 2.77 -5.21 -3.96
N GLU A 37 2.79 -5.28 -5.30
CA GLU A 37 3.86 -5.88 -6.07
C GLU A 37 4.78 -4.76 -6.57
N THR A 38 6.02 -4.72 -6.07
CA THR A 38 7.02 -3.70 -6.39
C THR A 38 8.39 -4.33 -6.40
N ARG A 39 9.32 -3.72 -7.13
CA ARG A 39 10.73 -4.13 -7.13
C ARG A 39 11.50 -3.57 -5.95
N LEU A 40 10.90 -2.65 -5.19
CA LEU A 40 11.50 -2.06 -4.00
C LEU A 40 11.55 -3.08 -2.86
N GLU A 41 12.54 -2.92 -2.00
CA GLU A 41 12.64 -3.69 -0.77
C GLU A 41 11.45 -3.40 0.14
N ARG A 42 10.95 -4.45 0.79
CA ARG A 42 9.79 -4.35 1.70
C ARG A 42 9.97 -3.26 2.76
N ALA A 43 11.19 -3.01 3.22
CA ALA A 43 11.50 -1.94 4.17
C ALA A 43 11.17 -0.54 3.59
N LYS A 44 11.61 -0.24 2.36
CA LYS A 44 11.32 1.04 1.68
C LYS A 44 9.83 1.23 1.45
N VAL A 45 9.16 0.15 1.08
CA VAL A 45 7.71 0.15 0.84
C VAL A 45 6.97 0.38 2.16
N ALA A 46 7.34 -0.32 3.22
CA ALA A 46 6.74 -0.14 4.53
C ALA A 46 6.94 1.29 5.06
N GLU A 47 8.12 1.87 4.86
CA GLU A 47 8.44 3.24 5.26
C GLU A 47 7.58 4.25 4.49
N ALA A 48 7.51 4.16 3.16
CA ALA A 48 6.69 5.03 2.32
C ALA A 48 5.19 4.95 2.66
N ILE A 49 4.70 3.75 2.97
CA ILE A 49 3.29 3.55 3.34
C ILE A 49 3.02 4.06 4.77
N THR A 50 3.97 3.89 5.70
CA THR A 50 3.91 4.45 7.05
C THR A 50 3.93 5.97 7.03
N GLU A 51 4.77 6.58 6.18
CA GLU A 51 4.83 8.03 5.96
C GLU A 51 3.52 8.55 5.36
N ALA A 52 2.87 7.76 4.48
CA ALA A 52 1.54 8.05 3.97
C ALA A 52 0.42 7.90 5.02
N GLY A 53 0.74 7.48 6.25
CA GLY A 53 -0.21 7.32 7.35
C GLY A 53 -0.92 5.97 7.41
N TYR A 54 -0.42 4.96 6.70
CA TYR A 54 -1.01 3.62 6.65
C TYR A 54 -0.05 2.59 7.29
N PRO A 55 -0.42 1.96 8.42
CA PRO A 55 0.43 0.95 9.02
C PRO A 55 0.43 -0.33 8.17
N VAL A 56 1.58 -0.68 7.59
CA VAL A 56 1.76 -1.96 6.91
C VAL A 56 2.04 -3.03 7.94
N THR A 57 1.04 -3.85 8.26
CA THR A 57 1.32 -5.12 8.92
C THR A 57 1.86 -6.06 7.84
N ALA A 58 3.19 -6.06 7.66
CA ALA A 58 3.82 -7.14 6.93
C ALA A 58 3.44 -8.42 7.65
N SER A 59 2.52 -9.21 7.10
CA SER A 59 2.17 -10.50 7.65
C SER A 59 3.43 -11.34 7.61
N ARG A 60 4.08 -11.41 8.77
CA ARG A 60 5.28 -12.16 9.02
C ARG A 60 4.88 -13.62 8.83
N GLY A 61 5.27 -14.19 7.69
CA GLY A 61 5.21 -15.63 7.45
C GLY A 61 6.07 -16.37 8.46
#